data_AF-A0AAU1YJK9-F1
#
_entry.id   AF-A0AAU1YJK9-F1
#
_cell.length_a   1.000
_cell.length_b   1.000
_cell.length_c   1.000
_cell.angle_alpha   90.00
_cell.angle_beta   90.00
_cell.angle_gamma   90.00
#
_symmetry.space_group_name_H-M   'P 1'
#
loop_
_entity.id
_entity.type
_entity.pdbx_description
1 polymer ?
#
loop_
_entity_poly.entity_id
_entity_poly.type
_entity_poly.pdbx_seq_one_letter_code
_entity_poly.pdbx_strand_id
1 'polypeptide(L)'
;MTVHAQKTSKGRQAGREHRFLNSQGAEVKTRDEAFAPVQEVAAEAVLTTAKLQLHNGPVTFDLEVKYNPNTYPYVVTGGRITSGICGAPWDITGGSFGEQLRLEAKRSGPGSCADSVTIVGEYQNPPSYRGTYGFQGATSTFRHTTRYEC
;
A
#
# COMPACT_ATOMS: atom_id res chain seq x y z
N MET A 1 0.69 -63.48 -33.95
CA MET A 1 0.13 -62.44 -33.08
C MET A 1 1.12 -62.18 -31.96
N THR A 2 1.82 -61.04 -32.01
CA THR A 2 2.53 -60.41 -30.88
C THR A 2 2.84 -58.98 -31.32
N VAL A 3 2.48 -57.99 -30.51
CA VAL A 3 2.51 -56.56 -30.83
C VAL A 3 3.41 -55.82 -29.82
N HIS A 4 3.95 -54.68 -30.27
CA HIS A 4 4.50 -53.52 -29.53
C HIS A 4 6.03 -53.49 -29.35
N ALA A 5 6.73 -52.35 -29.46
CA ALA A 5 6.32 -50.95 -29.53
C ALA A 5 7.34 -50.10 -30.32
N GLN A 6 6.82 -49.09 -31.01
CA GLN A 6 7.58 -48.04 -31.70
C GLN A 6 8.37 -47.16 -30.70
N LYS A 7 9.67 -46.96 -30.97
CA LYS A 7 10.46 -45.87 -30.37
C LYS A 7 10.29 -44.61 -31.21
N THR A 8 9.46 -43.68 -30.76
CA THR A 8 9.46 -42.30 -31.27
C THR A 8 10.34 -41.44 -30.37
N SER A 9 11.50 -41.07 -30.89
CA SER A 9 12.41 -40.09 -30.31
C SER A 9 11.80 -38.70 -30.42
N LYS A 10 11.44 -38.09 -29.28
CA LYS A 10 11.02 -36.70 -29.17
C LYS A 10 12.17 -35.78 -29.59
N GLY A 11 11.93 -35.00 -30.64
CA GLY A 11 12.80 -33.91 -31.07
C GLY A 11 12.89 -32.81 -30.01
N ARG A 12 14.12 -32.60 -29.53
CA ARG A 12 14.82 -31.31 -29.39
C ARG A 12 13.92 -30.05 -29.53
N GLN A 13 13.27 -29.62 -28.45
CA GLN A 13 12.80 -28.24 -28.32
C GLN A 13 13.94 -27.40 -27.74
N ALA A 14 14.52 -26.58 -28.61
CA ALA A 14 15.54 -25.60 -28.26
C ALA A 14 14.96 -24.52 -27.33
N GLY A 15 15.79 -24.10 -26.37
CA GLY A 15 15.44 -23.28 -25.21
C GLY A 15 14.69 -22.00 -25.53
N ARG A 16 13.43 -21.93 -25.08
CA ARG A 16 12.91 -20.72 -24.46
C ARG A 16 13.40 -20.76 -23.02
N GLU A 17 14.44 -20.01 -22.69
CA GLU A 17 14.82 -19.79 -21.30
C GLU A 17 13.63 -19.12 -20.62
N HIS A 18 12.90 -19.89 -19.82
CA HIS A 18 11.82 -19.34 -19.01
C HIS A 18 12.48 -18.54 -17.89
N ARG A 19 12.51 -17.22 -18.05
CA ARG A 19 12.85 -16.30 -16.99
C ARG A 19 11.76 -16.38 -15.92
N PHE A 20 12.08 -16.95 -14.77
CA PHE A 20 11.16 -16.98 -13.64
C PHE A 20 11.43 -15.75 -12.77
N LEU A 21 10.38 -15.07 -12.34
CA LEU A 21 10.48 -13.97 -11.39
C LEU A 21 9.78 -14.41 -10.10
N ASN A 22 10.40 -14.18 -8.95
CA ASN A 22 9.73 -14.37 -7.68
C ASN A 22 8.74 -13.23 -7.38
N SER A 23 8.01 -13.34 -6.28
CA SER A 23 7.06 -12.32 -5.80
C SER A 23 7.68 -10.94 -5.49
N GLN A 24 9.01 -10.83 -5.53
CA GLN A 24 9.78 -9.60 -5.32
C GLN A 24 10.37 -9.05 -6.63
N GLY A 25 10.10 -9.69 -7.77
CA GLY A 25 10.62 -9.30 -9.08
C GLY A 25 12.08 -9.70 -9.36
N ALA A 26 12.69 -10.52 -8.50
CA ALA A 26 14.02 -11.06 -8.73
C ALA A 26 13.97 -12.27 -9.66
N GLU A 27 14.94 -12.37 -10.56
CA GLU A 27 15.09 -13.52 -11.46
C GLU A 27 15.56 -14.75 -10.71
N VAL A 28 14.78 -15.82 -10.80
CA VAL A 28 15.02 -17.10 -10.16
C VAL A 28 15.19 -18.18 -11.22
N LYS A 29 15.91 -19.25 -10.86
CA LYS A 29 16.32 -20.28 -11.82
C LYS A 29 15.21 -21.29 -12.05
N THR A 30 14.28 -21.40 -11.11
CA THR A 30 13.21 -22.40 -11.17
C THR A 30 11.84 -21.80 -10.90
N ARG A 31 10.81 -22.48 -11.43
CA ARG A 31 9.42 -22.15 -11.15
C ARG A 31 9.10 -22.27 -9.66
N ASP A 32 9.62 -23.30 -8.98
CA ASP A 32 9.32 -23.53 -7.57
C ASP A 32 9.91 -22.43 -6.68
N GLU A 33 11.09 -21.89 -7.03
CA GLU A 33 11.66 -20.69 -6.39
C GLU A 33 10.78 -19.45 -6.59
N ALA A 34 10.05 -19.35 -7.70
CA ALA A 34 9.12 -18.25 -7.93
C ALA A 34 7.89 -18.31 -7.02
N PHE A 35 7.51 -19.50 -6.56
CA PHE A 35 6.33 -19.75 -5.71
C PHE A 35 6.69 -20.13 -4.26
N ALA A 36 7.97 -20.12 -3.89
CA ALA A 36 8.40 -20.46 -2.55
C ALA A 36 7.80 -19.48 -1.51
N PRO A 37 7.34 -19.97 -0.34
CA PRO A 37 6.84 -19.12 0.72
C PRO A 37 7.96 -18.18 1.15
N VAL A 38 7.62 -16.89 1.11
CA VAL A 38 8.52 -15.76 1.31
C VAL A 38 9.23 -15.89 2.65
N GLN A 39 10.50 -16.29 2.64
CA GLN A 39 11.40 -16.14 3.77
C GLN A 39 11.66 -14.64 3.91
N GLU A 40 11.41 -14.09 5.11
CA GLU A 40 11.32 -12.66 5.45
C GLU A 40 12.09 -11.73 4.51
N VAL A 41 11.34 -10.96 3.72
CA VAL A 41 11.92 -10.03 2.76
C VAL A 41 12.52 -8.86 3.52
N ALA A 42 13.84 -8.69 3.40
CA ALA A 42 14.42 -7.34 3.39
C ALA A 42 13.91 -6.65 2.13
N ALA A 43 12.67 -6.15 2.19
CA ALA A 43 12.04 -5.49 1.07
C ALA A 43 12.63 -4.08 0.99
N GLU A 44 13.56 -3.87 0.08
CA GLU A 44 13.50 -2.66 -0.74
C GLU A 44 12.21 -2.76 -1.58
N ALA A 45 11.06 -2.73 -0.90
CA ALA A 45 9.77 -2.58 -1.53
C ALA A 45 9.88 -1.30 -2.33
N VAL A 46 9.64 -1.36 -3.64
CA VAL A 46 9.49 -0.16 -4.47
C VAL A 46 8.52 0.76 -3.72
N LEU A 47 9.01 1.84 -3.14
CA LEU A 47 8.18 2.78 -2.42
C LEU A 47 7.69 3.81 -3.43
N THR A 48 6.38 3.93 -3.57
CA THR A 48 5.78 5.02 -4.33
C THR A 48 5.05 5.95 -3.38
N THR A 49 4.73 7.15 -3.88
CA THR A 49 4.11 8.21 -3.12
C THR A 49 2.79 8.60 -3.78
N ALA A 50 1.74 8.72 -2.98
CA ALA A 50 0.48 9.32 -3.38
C ALA A 50 0.27 10.61 -2.60
N LYS A 51 -0.17 11.67 -3.30
CA LYS A 51 -0.65 12.89 -2.66
C LYS A 51 -2.16 12.82 -2.52
N LEU A 52 -2.64 13.11 -1.32
CA LEU A 52 -4.06 13.14 -0.99
C LEU A 52 -4.39 14.45 -0.28
N GLN A 53 -5.60 14.94 -0.50
CA GLN A 53 -6.17 16.04 0.28
C GLN A 53 -7.41 15.58 1.00
N LEU A 54 -7.45 15.77 2.31
CA LEU A 54 -8.62 15.54 3.14
C LEU A 54 -9.32 16.86 3.41
N HIS A 55 -10.61 16.94 3.10
CA HIS A 55 -11.44 18.12 3.32
C HIS A 55 -12.52 17.88 4.37
N ASN A 56 -12.66 18.82 5.29
CA ASN A 56 -13.74 18.93 6.27
C ASN A 56 -14.19 20.39 6.37
N GLY A 57 -15.12 20.78 5.50
CA GLY A 57 -15.57 22.18 5.40
C GLY A 57 -14.39 23.12 5.09
N PRO A 58 -14.08 24.11 5.95
CA PRO A 58 -12.94 25.01 5.74
C PRO A 58 -11.58 24.37 6.09
N VAL A 59 -11.56 23.20 6.73
CA VAL A 59 -10.33 22.52 7.14
C VAL A 59 -9.85 21.61 6.02
N THR A 60 -8.58 21.74 5.65
CA THR A 60 -7.90 20.84 4.70
C THR A 60 -6.64 20.28 5.33
N PHE A 61 -6.37 19.00 5.09
CA PHE A 61 -5.11 18.35 5.42
C PHE A 61 -4.48 17.90 4.10
N ASP A 62 -3.23 18.27 3.90
CA ASP A 62 -2.41 17.77 2.79
C ASP A 62 -1.60 16.56 3.27
N LEU A 63 -1.76 15.43 2.58
CA LEU A 63 -1.15 14.17 2.93
C LEU A 63 -0.23 13.69 1.79
N GLU A 64 0.99 13.34 2.15
CA GLU A 64 1.93 12.63 1.29
C GLU A 64 2.11 11.23 1.86
N VAL A 65 1.51 10.22 1.22
CA VAL A 65 1.47 8.84 1.69
C VAL A 65 2.48 8.00 0.92
N LYS A 66 3.41 7.34 1.64
CA LYS A 66 4.34 6.37 1.08
C LYS A 66 3.76 4.97 1.24
N TYR A 67 3.75 4.19 0.17
CA TYR A 67 3.13 2.87 0.16
C TYR A 67 3.85 1.88 -0.75
N ASN A 68 3.58 0.60 -0.51
CA ASN A 68 4.04 -0.49 -1.36
C ASN A 68 3.01 -0.74 -2.49
N PRO A 69 3.35 -0.51 -3.77
CA PRO A 69 2.45 -0.69 -4.89
C PRO A 69 2.23 -2.16 -5.26
N ASN A 70 3.03 -3.09 -4.70
CA ASN A 70 2.94 -4.52 -5.00
C ASN A 70 1.96 -5.28 -4.07
N THR A 71 1.20 -4.58 -3.23
CA THR A 71 0.21 -5.18 -2.32
C THR A 71 -1.20 -4.67 -2.62
N TYR A 72 -2.22 -5.47 -2.31
CA TYR A 72 -3.61 -4.99 -2.26
C TYR A 72 -4.35 -5.58 -1.04
N PRO A 73 -4.92 -4.76 -0.14
CA PRO A 73 -4.88 -3.28 -0.14
C PRO A 73 -3.43 -2.76 -0.06
N TYR A 74 -3.21 -1.54 -0.57
CA TYR A 74 -1.89 -0.93 -0.61
C TYR A 74 -1.43 -0.62 0.81
N VAL A 75 -0.33 -1.25 1.25
CA VAL A 75 0.19 -1.09 2.60
C VAL A 75 0.96 0.23 2.69
N VAL A 76 0.57 1.08 3.63
CA VAL A 76 1.23 2.35 3.91
C VAL A 76 2.43 2.09 4.81
N THR A 77 3.59 2.53 4.37
CA THR A 77 4.88 2.35 5.05
C THR A 77 5.41 3.63 5.67
N GLY A 78 4.80 4.77 5.34
CA GLY A 78 5.15 6.05 5.92
C GLY A 78 4.44 7.22 5.24
N GLY A 79 4.93 8.43 5.50
CA GLY A 79 4.41 9.64 4.87
C GLY A 79 4.33 10.81 5.83
N ARG A 80 3.70 11.91 5.40
CA ARG A 80 3.47 13.09 6.20
C ARG A 80 2.12 13.72 5.95
N ILE A 81 1.56 14.27 7.00
CA ILE A 81 0.47 15.24 6.95
C ILE A 81 1.13 16.61 7.15
N THR A 82 1.20 17.42 6.10
CA THR A 82 1.97 18.68 6.09
C THR A 82 1.14 19.89 6.49
N SER A 83 -0.17 19.82 6.36
CA SER A 83 -1.12 20.86 6.76
C SER A 83 -2.32 20.25 7.48
N GLY A 84 -3.09 21.09 8.17
CA GLY A 84 -4.29 20.67 8.89
C GLY A 84 -4.42 21.33 10.24
N ILE A 85 -5.40 20.87 11.00
CA ILE A 85 -5.61 21.36 12.36
C ILE A 85 -4.65 20.69 13.33
N CYS A 86 -4.49 21.33 14.49
CA CYS A 86 -3.72 20.78 15.59
C CYS A 86 -2.22 20.64 15.31
N GLY A 87 -1.61 21.60 14.61
CA GLY A 87 -0.15 21.75 14.56
C GLY A 87 0.55 20.65 13.77
N ALA A 88 0.22 20.54 12.47
CA ALA A 88 1.06 19.85 11.50
C ALA A 88 2.53 20.33 11.59
N PRO A 89 3.53 19.50 11.25
CA PRO A 89 3.39 18.22 10.57
C PRO A 89 3.09 17.02 11.49
N TRP A 90 2.51 15.98 10.90
CA TRP A 90 2.36 14.65 11.49
C TRP A 90 3.08 13.64 10.60
N ASP A 91 3.81 12.69 11.19
CA ASP A 91 4.39 11.57 10.47
C ASP A 91 3.37 10.44 10.38
N ILE A 92 3.07 9.99 9.16
CA ILE A 92 2.21 8.82 8.93
C ILE A 92 3.03 7.59 9.29
N THR A 93 2.56 6.81 10.25
CA THR A 93 3.27 5.66 10.83
C THR A 93 2.79 4.32 10.29
N GLY A 94 1.64 4.30 9.61
CA GLY A 94 1.11 3.08 9.03
C GLY A 94 -0.31 3.24 8.51
N GLY A 95 -0.86 2.13 8.02
CA GLY A 95 -2.19 2.10 7.45
C GLY A 95 -2.28 1.28 6.17
N SER A 96 -3.40 1.45 5.47
CA SER A 96 -3.61 0.90 4.14
C SER A 96 -4.63 1.72 3.36
N PHE A 97 -4.61 1.61 2.04
CA PHE A 97 -5.68 2.14 1.20
C PHE A 97 -6.02 1.21 0.03
N GLY A 98 -7.27 1.26 -0.40
CA GLY A 98 -7.87 0.37 -1.41
C GLY A 98 -9.37 0.64 -1.45
N GLU A 99 -10.19 -0.36 -1.12
CA GLU A 99 -11.64 -0.18 -0.86
C GLU A 99 -11.90 0.63 0.42
N GLN A 100 -11.00 0.51 1.39
CA GLN A 100 -11.00 1.29 2.62
C GLN A 100 -9.71 2.08 2.71
N LEU A 101 -9.78 3.29 3.25
CA LEU A 101 -8.65 4.09 3.69
C LEU A 101 -8.54 3.95 5.20
N ARG A 102 -7.35 3.65 5.69
CA ARG A 102 -6.98 3.75 7.10
C ARG A 102 -5.58 4.30 7.20
N LEU A 103 -5.39 5.45 7.82
CA LEU A 103 -4.08 6.04 8.08
C LEU A 103 -3.94 6.30 9.58
N GLU A 104 -2.77 5.99 10.11
CA GLU A 104 -2.35 6.35 11.45
C GLU A 104 -1.19 7.32 11.35
N ALA A 105 -1.26 8.44 12.05
CA ALA A 105 -0.19 9.41 12.09
C ALA A 105 0.08 9.90 13.51
N LYS A 106 1.34 10.24 13.79
CA LYS A 106 1.80 10.78 15.06
C LYS A 106 2.37 12.18 14.85
N ARG A 107 2.20 13.04 15.84
CA ARG A 107 2.74 14.40 15.80
C ARG A 107 4.27 14.37 15.72
N SER A 108 4.82 15.19 14.84
CA SER A 108 6.27 15.38 14.72
C SER A 108 6.71 16.53 15.64
N GLY A 109 6.75 16.30 16.95
CA GLY A 109 7.25 17.27 17.94
C GLY A 109 6.28 17.59 19.08
N PRO A 110 6.64 18.52 19.99
CA PRO A 110 5.82 18.88 21.13
C PRO A 110 4.59 19.72 20.71
N GLY A 111 3.44 19.49 21.34
CA GLY A 111 2.22 20.24 21.08
C GLY A 111 1.11 19.90 22.09
N SER A 112 0.11 20.77 22.20
CA SER A 112 -0.95 20.65 23.22
C SER A 112 -2.29 20.11 22.70
N CYS A 113 -2.46 19.91 21.38
CA CYS A 113 -3.75 19.45 20.86
C CYS A 113 -3.95 17.93 20.95
N ALA A 114 -3.07 17.15 20.31
CA ALA A 114 -3.18 15.68 20.27
C ALA A 114 -1.89 15.03 19.77
N ASP A 115 -1.58 13.83 20.24
CA ASP A 115 -0.32 13.13 19.89
C ASP A 115 -0.44 12.25 18.65
N SER A 116 -1.65 11.79 18.33
CA SER A 116 -1.92 10.99 17.14
C SER A 116 -3.28 11.29 16.54
N VAL A 117 -3.40 11.00 15.25
CA VAL A 117 -4.63 11.10 14.46
C VAL A 117 -4.82 9.81 13.67
N THR A 118 -6.07 9.35 13.64
CA THR A 118 -6.50 8.22 12.82
C THR A 118 -7.48 8.74 11.79
N ILE A 119 -7.24 8.42 10.52
CA ILE A 119 -8.10 8.77 9.40
C ILE A 119 -8.64 7.47 8.83
N VAL A 120 -9.96 7.35 8.73
CA VAL A 120 -10.64 6.22 8.09
C VAL A 120 -11.59 6.71 7.02
N GLY A 121 -11.83 5.88 6.00
CA GLY A 121 -12.85 6.15 5.01
C GLY A 121 -13.13 4.98 4.09
N GLU A 122 -14.24 5.07 3.39
CA GLU A 122 -14.70 4.10 2.40
C GLU A 122 -14.57 4.71 1.02
N TYR A 123 -14.11 3.90 0.06
CA TYR A 123 -13.96 4.33 -1.31
C TYR A 123 -15.31 4.78 -1.89
N GLN A 124 -15.27 5.85 -2.68
CA GLN A 124 -16.39 6.41 -3.42
C GLN A 124 -15.96 6.66 -4.87
N ASN A 125 -16.92 6.65 -5.79
CA ASN A 125 -16.73 7.03 -7.20
C ASN A 125 -17.35 8.43 -7.43
N PRO A 126 -16.63 9.43 -7.97
CA PRO A 126 -15.24 9.42 -8.48
C PRO A 126 -14.19 9.18 -7.38
N PRO A 127 -12.97 8.69 -7.73
CA PRO A 127 -11.97 8.18 -6.79
C PRO A 127 -11.72 9.10 -5.59
N SER A 128 -12.30 8.72 -4.46
CA SER A 128 -12.23 9.47 -3.21
C SER A 128 -12.57 8.56 -2.03
N TYR A 129 -12.32 9.02 -0.81
CA TYR A 129 -12.70 8.32 0.41
C TYR A 129 -13.60 9.20 1.25
N ARG A 130 -14.77 8.70 1.60
CA ARG A 130 -15.67 9.37 2.55
C ARG A 130 -15.52 8.68 3.91
N GLY A 131 -15.31 9.44 4.97
CA GLY A 131 -15.19 8.84 6.28
C GLY A 131 -15.04 9.82 7.42
N THR A 132 -14.28 9.43 8.42
CA THR A 132 -14.01 10.24 9.62
C THR A 132 -12.53 10.26 9.95
N TYR A 133 -12.09 11.34 10.60
CA TYR A 133 -10.83 11.37 11.30
C TYR A 133 -11.07 11.70 12.77
N GLY A 134 -10.18 11.25 13.63
CA GLY A 134 -10.26 11.47 15.07
C GLY A 134 -8.86 11.49 15.69
N PHE A 135 -8.74 12.23 16.79
CA PHE A 135 -7.52 12.29 17.57
C PHE A 135 -7.58 11.23 18.68
N GLN A 136 -6.49 10.52 18.93
CA GLN A 136 -6.48 9.50 19.99
C GLN A 136 -6.67 10.17 21.35
N GLY A 137 -7.59 9.63 22.15
CA GLY A 137 -8.00 10.20 23.44
C GLY A 137 -9.13 11.24 23.35
N ALA A 138 -9.56 11.63 22.15
CA ALA A 138 -10.75 12.46 21.95
C ALA A 138 -12.00 11.60 21.77
N THR A 139 -13.14 12.06 22.29
CA THR A 139 -14.47 11.47 22.04
C THR A 139 -15.07 11.93 20.71
N SER A 140 -14.48 12.95 20.09
CA SER A 140 -14.97 13.60 18.88
C SER A 140 -14.37 12.94 17.63
N THR A 141 -15.21 12.72 16.62
CA THR A 141 -14.78 12.37 15.26
C THR A 141 -15.36 13.36 14.27
N PHE A 142 -14.62 13.60 13.20
CA PHE A 142 -14.94 14.63 12.23
C PHE A 142 -15.10 14.01 10.86
N ARG A 143 -16.22 14.28 10.19
CA ARG A 143 -16.47 13.78 8.84
C ARG A 143 -15.53 14.44 7.85
N HIS A 144 -15.11 13.70 6.84
CA HIS A 144 -14.27 14.23 5.78
C HIS A 144 -14.54 13.57 4.43
N THR A 145 -13.96 14.18 3.40
CA THR A 145 -13.76 13.57 2.08
C THR A 145 -12.29 13.71 1.71
N THR A 146 -11.61 12.58 1.51
CA THR A 146 -10.23 12.53 1.00
C THR A 146 -10.23 12.30 -0.51
N ARG A 147 -9.42 13.03 -1.24
CA ARG A 147 -9.27 12.93 -2.71
C ARG A 147 -7.80 12.78 -3.07
N TYR A 148 -7.54 12.16 -4.21
CA TYR A 148 -6.20 12.17 -4.81
C TYR A 148 -5.89 13.55 -5.39
N GLU A 149 -4.67 14.03 -5.14
CA GLU A 149 -4.13 15.23 -5.78
C GLU A 149 -3.25 14.77 -6.94
N CYS A 150 -3.55 15.25 -8.16
CA CYS A 150 -2.85 14.91 -9.39
C CYS A 150 -1.80 15.97 -9.74
#